data_AF-A0A0J6FKR0-F1
#
_entry.id   AF-A0A0J6FKR0-F1
#
_cell.length_a   1.000
_cell.length_b   1.000
_cell.length_c   1.000
_cell.angle_alpha   90.00
_cell.angle_beta   90.00
_cell.angle_gamma   90.00
#
_symmetry.space_group_name_H-M   'P 1'
#
loop_
_entity.id
_entity.type
_entity.pdbx_description
1 polymer ?
#
loop_
_entity_poly.entity_id
_entity_poly.type
_entity_poly.pdbx_seq_one_letter_code
_entity_poly.pdbx_strand_id
1 'polypeptide(L)'
;MFIGTCLFSCALFSCGENSVLEEVDNSGDAPQTKSSVDVPCYVQGDGSLCFRSTKDYFAVTDSLIKLTDQELNNWEKTMGFVSYRSYVNKFVNEVEEAYNDEDFDKFDQLLNKYAEYIYLDTDSLVKPVIKSKTYQCITNKDGVFYLGDVKNVVDETSVYSIGKERSMSPRISYVMTGNAREVTDVIGYKEYSYKKADYTKMVITSCSLLRNVVLTDTQGTNEACIQFHIFVDGKRKKGSWKHYSTSYAVEQIECVFKNIPLTVNEDQTLKSIGDFELSHPGLDEADVSDNHTFVYNLGLSVRNYTKPVQHAACIHYKAITGGTNPEGLGYNYANGKYGMDEDHNAGNCAKKVCDEHDNVHSGE
;
A
#
# COMPACT_ATOMS: atom_id res chain seq x y z
N MET A 1 2.42 -14.63 31.63
CA MET A 1 1.68 -13.38 31.92
C MET A 1 0.88 -13.08 30.66
N PHE A 2 -0.44 -13.20 30.75
CA PHE A 2 -1.38 -13.20 29.63
C PHE A 2 -1.40 -11.81 28.94
N ILE A 3 -1.15 -11.77 27.64
CA ILE A 3 -1.49 -10.62 26.78
C ILE A 3 -2.60 -11.11 25.84
N GLY A 4 -3.80 -10.58 26.05
CA GLY A 4 -4.97 -10.86 25.25
C GLY A 4 -4.89 -10.13 23.92
N THR A 5 -4.84 -10.89 22.83
CA THR A 5 -5.10 -10.42 21.48
C THR A 5 -6.61 -10.24 21.30
N CYS A 6 -7.09 -9.00 21.40
CA CYS A 6 -8.43 -8.65 20.94
C CYS A 6 -8.41 -8.53 19.41
N LEU A 7 -8.69 -9.64 18.72
CA LEU A 7 -9.09 -9.67 17.32
C LEU A 7 -10.46 -8.99 17.19
N PHE A 8 -10.50 -7.73 16.76
CA PHE A 8 -11.71 -7.14 16.22
C PHE A 8 -11.85 -7.59 14.76
N SER A 9 -12.42 -8.78 14.55
CA SER A 9 -13.01 -9.15 13.26
C SER A 9 -14.28 -8.33 13.05
N CYS A 10 -14.17 -7.20 12.36
CA CYS A 10 -15.35 -6.57 11.78
C CYS A 10 -15.82 -7.43 10.60
N ALA A 11 -16.80 -8.29 10.87
CA ALA A 11 -17.52 -9.02 9.83
C ALA A 11 -18.17 -8.01 8.86
N LEU A 12 -17.73 -8.02 7.61
CA LEU A 12 -18.45 -7.39 6.52
C LEU A 12 -19.76 -8.17 6.33
N PHE A 13 -20.86 -7.66 6.87
CA PHE A 13 -22.18 -8.27 6.73
C PHE A 13 -22.64 -8.17 5.27
N SER A 14 -22.70 -9.32 4.61
CA SER A 14 -23.53 -9.56 3.43
C SER A 14 -25.00 -9.58 3.87
N CYS A 15 -25.78 -8.58 3.47
CA CYS A 15 -27.23 -8.69 3.53
C CYS A 15 -27.71 -9.31 2.21
N GLY A 16 -28.02 -10.60 2.27
CA GLY A 16 -28.72 -11.32 1.22
C GLY A 16 -30.15 -10.81 1.06
N GLU A 17 -30.62 -10.81 -0.18
CA GLU A 17 -32.01 -10.65 -0.54
C GLU A 17 -32.88 -11.68 0.20
N ASN A 18 -33.96 -11.22 0.83
CA ASN A 18 -35.13 -12.07 1.06
C ASN A 18 -36.38 -11.28 0.72
N SER A 19 -37.01 -11.69 -0.37
CA SER A 19 -38.36 -11.35 -0.76
C SER A 19 -39.35 -12.04 0.17
N VAL A 20 -40.20 -11.26 0.84
CA VAL A 20 -41.49 -11.73 1.34
C VAL A 20 -42.51 -10.63 1.08
N LEU A 21 -43.57 -11.00 0.36
CA LEU A 21 -44.70 -10.16 -0.01
C LEU A 21 -45.69 -9.99 1.15
N GLU A 22 -46.24 -8.77 1.20
CA GLU A 22 -47.58 -8.32 1.66
C GLU A 22 -48.04 -8.55 3.12
N GLU A 23 -48.39 -7.47 3.82
CA GLU A 23 -49.78 -6.99 3.89
C GLU A 23 -49.84 -5.50 4.33
N VAL A 24 -50.88 -4.82 3.86
CA VAL A 24 -51.15 -3.39 4.01
C VAL A 24 -51.77 -3.10 5.37
N ASP A 25 -51.29 -2.08 6.09
CA ASP A 25 -52.17 -1.29 6.95
C ASP A 25 -51.78 0.19 6.97
N ASN A 26 -52.81 1.03 6.95
CA ASN A 26 -52.77 2.40 6.48
C ASN A 26 -53.03 3.33 7.68
N SER A 27 -51.97 3.81 8.33
CA SER A 27 -52.06 4.89 9.32
C SER A 27 -50.83 5.79 9.22
N GLY A 28 -51.08 7.06 8.92
CA GLY A 28 -50.06 8.08 8.79
C GLY A 28 -49.32 8.32 10.09
N ASP A 29 -48.03 8.02 10.07
CA ASP A 29 -47.00 8.78 10.76
C ASP A 29 -45.72 8.60 9.95
N ALA A 30 -45.06 9.71 9.62
CA ALA A 30 -43.79 9.69 8.90
C ALA A 30 -42.77 8.92 9.75
N PRO A 31 -42.20 7.80 9.28
CA PRO A 31 -41.10 7.19 9.99
C PRO A 31 -39.88 8.04 9.67
N GLN A 32 -39.45 8.85 10.65
CA GLN A 32 -38.05 9.23 10.73
C GLN A 32 -37.23 7.94 10.79
N THR A 33 -36.70 7.50 9.66
CA THR A 33 -35.75 6.39 9.59
C THR A 33 -34.42 6.86 10.16
N LYS A 34 -34.32 6.87 11.48
CA LYS A 34 -33.07 6.57 12.17
C LYS A 34 -32.70 5.13 11.82
N SER A 35 -31.92 4.98 10.76
CA SER A 35 -31.13 3.78 10.50
C SER A 35 -29.69 4.21 10.29
N SER A 36 -29.10 4.84 11.31
CA SER A 36 -27.65 5.02 11.38
C SER A 36 -27.03 3.70 11.81
N VAL A 37 -26.91 2.76 10.88
CA VAL A 37 -25.81 1.81 10.99
C VAL A 37 -24.54 2.66 10.98
N ASP A 38 -23.66 2.43 11.95
CA ASP A 38 -22.43 3.19 12.13
C ASP A 38 -21.41 2.77 11.08
N VAL A 39 -21.70 3.07 9.80
CA VAL A 39 -20.86 2.68 8.67
C VAL A 39 -19.61 3.57 8.69
N PRO A 40 -18.39 2.99 8.81
CA PRO A 40 -17.16 3.74 9.04
C PRO A 40 -16.79 4.69 7.87
N CYS A 41 -17.26 4.37 6.66
CA CYS A 41 -17.09 5.21 5.49
C CYS A 41 -18.26 5.08 4.50
N TYR A 42 -18.44 6.07 3.63
CA TYR A 42 -19.43 6.05 2.54
C TYR A 42 -18.93 6.84 1.32
N VAL A 43 -19.57 6.65 0.17
CA VAL A 43 -19.21 7.37 -1.07
C VAL A 43 -20.05 8.65 -1.17
N GLN A 44 -19.40 9.79 -1.42
CA GLN A 44 -20.07 11.07 -1.65
C GLN A 44 -20.64 11.19 -3.06
N GLY A 45 -21.45 12.21 -3.32
CA GLY A 45 -22.04 12.47 -4.64
C GLY A 45 -21.01 12.77 -5.74
N ASP A 46 -19.78 13.14 -5.39
CA ASP A 46 -18.67 13.32 -6.33
C ASP A 46 -17.84 12.05 -6.58
N GLY A 47 -18.25 10.91 -5.99
CA GLY A 47 -17.55 9.63 -6.11
C GLY A 47 -16.36 9.46 -5.16
N SER A 48 -16.10 10.41 -4.26
CA SER A 48 -15.02 10.30 -3.27
C SER A 48 -15.45 9.50 -2.04
N LEU A 49 -14.53 8.73 -1.45
CA LEU A 49 -14.76 8.07 -0.17
C LEU A 49 -14.72 9.09 0.98
N CYS A 50 -15.64 8.98 1.92
CA CYS A 50 -15.74 9.82 3.11
C CYS A 50 -15.68 8.98 4.37
N PHE A 51 -14.73 9.28 5.25
CA PHE A 51 -14.56 8.64 6.56
C PHE A 51 -15.19 9.51 7.66
N ARG A 52 -15.78 8.88 8.67
CA ARG A 52 -16.44 9.61 9.77
C ARG A 52 -15.47 10.18 10.80
N SER A 53 -14.38 9.46 11.08
CA SER A 53 -13.39 9.84 12.09
C SER A 53 -12.00 9.32 11.71
N THR A 54 -10.94 9.81 12.37
CA THR A 54 -9.59 9.28 12.15
C THR A 54 -9.49 7.82 12.56
N LYS A 55 -10.24 7.43 13.59
CA LYS A 55 -10.36 6.02 14.00
C LYS A 55 -10.94 5.15 12.88
N ASP A 56 -12.01 5.60 12.23
CA ASP A 56 -12.62 4.87 11.11
C ASP A 56 -11.70 4.83 9.89
N TYR A 57 -11.00 5.94 9.62
CA TYR A 57 -9.99 6.00 8.58
C TYR A 57 -8.90 4.92 8.75
N PHE A 58 -8.29 4.86 9.94
CA PHE A 58 -7.24 3.87 10.20
C PHE A 58 -7.82 2.45 10.23
N ALA A 59 -8.98 2.22 10.85
CA ALA A 59 -9.60 0.89 10.86
C ALA A 59 -9.95 0.37 9.45
N VAL A 60 -10.48 1.22 8.58
CA VAL A 60 -10.79 0.86 7.18
C VAL A 60 -9.50 0.65 6.40
N THR A 61 -8.55 1.58 6.45
CA THR A 61 -7.28 1.43 5.70
C THR A 61 -6.51 0.19 6.14
N ASP A 62 -6.45 -0.11 7.44
CA ASP A 62 -5.82 -1.33 7.99
C ASP A 62 -6.47 -2.62 7.51
N SER A 63 -7.76 -2.57 7.15
CA SER A 63 -8.48 -3.70 6.57
C SER A 63 -8.20 -3.81 5.08
N LEU A 64 -8.29 -2.69 4.34
CA LEU A 64 -8.12 -2.67 2.89
C LEU A 64 -6.72 -3.11 2.45
N ILE A 65 -5.68 -2.73 3.19
CA ILE A 65 -4.30 -3.09 2.83
C ILE A 65 -3.98 -4.59 2.94
N LYS A 66 -4.88 -5.38 3.56
CA LYS A 66 -4.74 -6.84 3.70
C LYS A 66 -5.50 -7.61 2.63
N LEU A 67 -6.29 -6.92 1.80
CA LEU A 67 -7.13 -7.54 0.79
C LEU A 67 -6.34 -7.81 -0.49
N THR A 68 -6.65 -8.91 -1.16
CA THR A 68 -6.15 -9.16 -2.52
C THR A 68 -6.77 -8.17 -3.52
N ASP A 69 -6.21 -8.04 -4.72
CA ASP A 69 -6.78 -7.13 -5.72
C ASP A 69 -8.21 -7.53 -6.14
N GLN A 70 -8.53 -8.83 -6.10
CA GLN A 70 -9.90 -9.32 -6.34
C GLN A 70 -10.85 -8.93 -5.20
N GLU A 71 -10.41 -9.06 -3.95
CA GLU A 71 -11.19 -8.65 -2.78
C GLU A 71 -11.40 -7.13 -2.75
N LEU A 72 -10.38 -6.34 -3.08
CA LEU A 72 -10.50 -4.88 -3.24
C LEU A 72 -11.52 -4.53 -4.33
N ASN A 73 -11.48 -5.19 -5.49
CA ASN A 73 -12.46 -4.98 -6.56
C ASN A 73 -13.90 -5.28 -6.10
N ASN A 74 -14.09 -6.31 -5.27
CA ASN A 74 -15.40 -6.69 -4.75
C ASN A 74 -15.89 -5.71 -3.67
N TRP A 75 -14.98 -5.24 -2.81
CA TRP A 75 -15.27 -4.21 -1.82
C TRP A 75 -15.68 -2.89 -2.51
N GLU A 76 -14.94 -2.45 -3.52
CA GLU A 76 -15.25 -1.26 -4.32
C GLU A 76 -16.64 -1.32 -4.96
N LYS A 77 -16.98 -2.46 -5.59
CA LYS A 77 -18.31 -2.69 -6.17
C LYS A 77 -19.41 -2.61 -5.12
N THR A 78 -19.18 -3.19 -3.94
CA THR A 78 -20.16 -3.18 -2.83
C THR A 78 -20.37 -1.76 -2.31
N MET A 79 -19.31 -0.96 -2.26
CA MET A 79 -19.36 0.44 -1.82
C MET A 79 -19.90 1.40 -2.87
N GLY A 80 -19.97 1.00 -4.14
CA GLY A 80 -20.25 1.92 -5.25
C GLY A 80 -19.11 2.92 -5.48
N PHE A 81 -17.87 2.51 -5.19
CA PHE A 81 -16.67 3.33 -5.26
C PHE A 81 -15.74 2.86 -6.39
N VAL A 82 -15.02 3.79 -7.00
CA VAL A 82 -13.92 3.47 -7.93
C VAL A 82 -12.65 4.13 -7.41
N SER A 83 -11.74 3.31 -6.92
CA SER A 83 -10.48 3.80 -6.36
C SER A 83 -9.52 4.27 -7.46
N TYR A 84 -8.53 5.08 -7.07
CA TYR A 84 -7.41 5.46 -7.93
C TYR A 84 -6.69 4.21 -8.45
N ARG A 85 -6.47 3.19 -7.61
CA ARG A 85 -5.93 1.88 -8.02
C ARG A 85 -6.70 1.29 -9.19
N SER A 86 -8.02 1.11 -9.05
CA SER A 86 -8.85 0.51 -10.11
C SER A 86 -8.92 1.36 -11.37
N TYR A 87 -8.85 2.68 -11.23
CA TYR A 87 -8.81 3.59 -12.36
C TYR A 87 -7.48 3.49 -13.12
N VAL A 88 -6.35 3.52 -12.41
CA VAL A 88 -5.00 3.56 -12.98
C VAL A 88 -4.52 2.20 -13.48
N ASN A 89 -4.94 1.09 -12.85
CA ASN A 89 -4.59 -0.27 -13.33
C ASN A 89 -4.98 -0.49 -14.79
N LYS A 90 -6.03 0.15 -15.29
CA LYS A 90 -6.41 0.08 -16.71
C LYS A 90 -5.33 0.64 -17.63
N PHE A 91 -4.69 1.74 -17.23
CA PHE A 91 -3.63 2.39 -17.99
C PHE A 91 -2.32 1.60 -17.91
N VAL A 92 -1.98 1.10 -16.72
CA VAL A 92 -0.84 0.21 -16.53
C VAL A 92 -0.95 -1.00 -17.47
N ASN A 93 -2.11 -1.66 -17.47
CA ASN A 93 -2.33 -2.85 -18.28
C ASN A 93 -2.26 -2.54 -19.78
N GLU A 94 -2.84 -1.42 -20.24
CA GLU A 94 -2.77 -1.03 -21.65
C GLU A 94 -1.33 -0.75 -22.12
N VAL A 95 -0.50 -0.13 -21.26
CA VAL A 95 0.93 0.12 -21.55
C VAL A 95 1.73 -1.17 -21.55
N GLU A 96 1.55 -2.01 -20.54
CA GLU A 96 2.26 -3.30 -20.42
C GLU A 96 1.88 -4.26 -21.55
N GLU A 97 0.63 -4.26 -22.00
CA GLU A 97 0.19 -4.99 -23.19
C GLU A 97 0.91 -4.50 -24.45
N ALA A 98 1.01 -3.19 -24.68
CA ALA A 98 1.75 -2.64 -25.82
C ALA A 98 3.24 -3.03 -25.77
N TYR A 99 3.87 -2.98 -24.59
CA TYR A 99 5.24 -3.46 -24.41
C TYR A 99 5.38 -4.96 -24.70
N ASN A 100 4.42 -5.75 -24.23
CA ASN A 100 4.40 -7.20 -24.42
C ASN A 100 4.22 -7.59 -25.89
N ASP A 101 3.43 -6.83 -26.65
CA ASP A 101 3.20 -7.00 -28.08
C ASP A 101 4.34 -6.45 -28.95
N GLU A 102 5.37 -5.84 -28.34
CA GLU A 102 6.50 -5.20 -29.03
C GLU A 102 6.08 -4.01 -29.91
N ASP A 103 4.92 -3.40 -29.60
CA ASP A 103 4.42 -2.17 -30.22
C ASP A 103 4.97 -0.95 -29.44
N PHE A 104 6.26 -0.66 -29.65
CA PHE A 104 6.97 0.40 -28.92
C PHE A 104 6.45 1.80 -29.25
N ASP A 105 5.94 2.03 -30.46
CA ASP A 105 5.31 3.30 -30.84
C ASP A 105 4.03 3.54 -30.02
N LYS A 106 3.19 2.51 -29.86
CA LYS A 106 2.00 2.58 -29.00
C LYS A 106 2.39 2.71 -27.52
N PHE A 107 3.39 1.96 -27.07
CA PHE A 107 3.91 2.06 -25.71
C PHE A 107 4.30 3.50 -25.35
N ASP A 108 5.12 4.16 -26.19
CA ASP A 108 5.55 5.54 -25.97
C ASP A 108 4.37 6.53 -26.03
N GLN A 109 3.42 6.32 -26.94
CA GLN A 109 2.21 7.15 -27.02
C GLN A 109 1.34 7.03 -25.75
N LEU A 110 1.15 5.82 -25.23
CA LEU A 110 0.34 5.58 -24.04
C LEU A 110 1.01 6.11 -22.77
N LEU A 111 2.33 5.93 -22.62
CA LEU A 111 3.07 6.54 -21.52
C LEU A 111 2.92 8.05 -21.49
N ASN A 112 3.02 8.72 -22.65
CA ASN A 112 2.82 10.18 -22.74
C ASN A 112 1.36 10.57 -22.48
N LYS A 113 0.40 9.80 -23.00
CA LYS A 113 -1.04 10.04 -22.82
C LYS A 113 -1.47 9.94 -21.35
N TYR A 114 -0.87 9.02 -20.59
CA TYR A 114 -1.24 8.71 -19.21
C TYR A 114 -0.23 9.23 -18.17
N ALA A 115 0.69 10.12 -18.55
CA ALA A 115 1.77 10.63 -17.71
C ALA A 115 1.30 11.33 -16.40
N GLU A 116 0.03 11.73 -16.31
CA GLU A 116 -0.57 12.24 -15.07
C GLU A 116 -0.81 11.14 -14.01
N TYR A 117 -0.96 9.89 -14.45
CA TYR A 117 -1.36 8.76 -13.61
C TYR A 117 -0.28 7.70 -13.45
N ILE A 118 0.59 7.54 -14.45
CA ILE A 118 1.64 6.53 -14.47
C ILE A 118 2.97 7.12 -14.92
N TYR A 119 4.06 6.49 -14.50
CA TYR A 119 5.41 6.79 -14.95
C TYR A 119 6.21 5.50 -15.13
N LEU A 120 7.29 5.57 -15.91
CA LEU A 120 8.26 4.49 -16.02
C LEU A 120 9.38 4.74 -14.99
N ASP A 121 9.61 3.80 -14.10
CA ASP A 121 10.66 3.94 -13.08
C ASP A 121 12.07 3.60 -13.62
N THR A 122 13.06 3.65 -12.74
CA THR A 122 14.47 3.39 -13.08
C THR A 122 14.72 1.99 -13.63
N ASP A 123 13.86 1.04 -13.30
CA ASP A 123 13.99 -0.38 -13.63
C ASP A 123 13.01 -0.78 -14.76
N SER A 124 12.45 0.22 -15.44
CA SER A 124 11.51 0.07 -16.55
C SER A 124 10.22 -0.66 -16.15
N LEU A 125 9.72 -0.38 -14.94
CA LEU A 125 8.38 -0.79 -14.50
C LEU A 125 7.42 0.39 -14.59
N VAL A 126 6.22 0.13 -15.10
CA VAL A 126 5.14 1.12 -15.14
C VAL A 126 4.51 1.20 -13.74
N LYS A 127 4.66 2.34 -13.07
CA LYS A 127 4.19 2.56 -11.70
C LYS A 127 3.18 3.71 -11.62
N PRO A 128 2.20 3.66 -10.71
CA PRO A 128 1.25 4.75 -10.47
C PRO A 128 1.94 5.95 -9.82
N VAL A 129 1.51 7.17 -10.16
CA VAL A 129 2.05 8.43 -9.62
C VAL A 129 1.82 8.55 -8.11
N ILE A 130 0.63 8.19 -7.60
CA ILE A 130 0.41 8.10 -6.15
C ILE A 130 1.14 6.85 -5.64
N LYS A 131 2.22 7.03 -4.88
CA LYS A 131 3.15 5.94 -4.50
C LYS A 131 2.58 5.00 -3.43
N SER A 132 1.74 5.49 -2.54
CA SER A 132 1.19 4.71 -1.42
C SER A 132 0.03 3.83 -1.87
N LYS A 133 0.15 2.50 -1.76
CA LYS A 133 -0.96 1.56 -1.98
C LYS A 133 -2.19 1.92 -1.13
N THR A 134 -1.98 2.34 0.11
CA THR A 134 -3.05 2.79 1.01
C THR A 134 -3.86 3.92 0.39
N TYR A 135 -3.21 4.98 -0.11
CA TYR A 135 -3.92 6.08 -0.78
C TYR A 135 -4.56 5.65 -2.08
N GLN A 136 -3.88 4.86 -2.90
CA GLN A 136 -4.45 4.34 -4.15
C GLN A 136 -5.77 3.58 -3.91
N CYS A 137 -5.95 2.94 -2.74
CA CYS A 137 -7.16 2.19 -2.40
C CYS A 137 -8.30 3.06 -1.87
N ILE A 138 -8.06 4.30 -1.43
CA ILE A 138 -9.07 5.14 -0.77
C ILE A 138 -9.37 6.45 -1.49
N THR A 139 -8.51 6.89 -2.39
CA THR A 139 -8.74 8.08 -3.20
C THR A 139 -9.51 7.74 -4.47
N ASN A 140 -10.30 8.68 -4.97
CA ASN A 140 -10.86 8.58 -6.32
C ASN A 140 -9.79 8.88 -7.40
N LYS A 141 -10.20 8.91 -8.67
CA LYS A 141 -9.29 9.19 -9.82
C LYS A 141 -8.53 10.53 -9.70
N ASP A 142 -9.08 11.50 -8.99
CA ASP A 142 -8.48 12.84 -8.83
C ASP A 142 -7.62 12.94 -7.55
N GLY A 143 -7.33 11.81 -6.89
CA GLY A 143 -6.54 11.76 -5.66
C GLY A 143 -7.29 12.25 -4.42
N VAL A 144 -8.64 12.25 -4.44
CA VAL A 144 -9.46 12.86 -3.38
C VAL A 144 -10.11 11.82 -2.48
N PHE A 145 -10.11 12.11 -1.17
CA PHE A 145 -10.99 11.49 -0.16
C PHE A 145 -11.41 12.54 0.88
N TYR A 146 -12.35 12.20 1.77
CA TYR A 146 -12.87 13.10 2.80
C TYR A 146 -12.74 12.51 4.20
N LEU A 147 -12.46 13.37 5.18
CA LEU A 147 -12.64 13.08 6.60
C LEU A 147 -13.68 14.06 7.15
N GLY A 148 -14.91 13.60 7.35
CA GLY A 148 -16.06 14.48 7.58
C GLY A 148 -16.17 15.52 6.47
N ASP A 149 -16.11 16.81 6.85
CA ASP A 149 -16.18 17.93 5.90
C ASP A 149 -14.82 18.32 5.29
N VAL A 150 -13.73 17.64 5.67
CA VAL A 150 -12.37 18.00 5.24
C VAL A 150 -12.00 17.20 3.99
N LYS A 151 -11.90 17.91 2.87
CA LYS A 151 -11.41 17.37 1.60
C LYS A 151 -9.91 17.17 1.66
N ASN A 152 -9.45 15.92 1.69
CA ASN A 152 -8.06 15.54 1.57
C ASN A 152 -7.73 15.27 0.10
N VAL A 153 -6.61 15.80 -0.37
CA VAL A 153 -6.09 15.62 -1.73
C VAL A 153 -4.69 15.06 -1.63
N VAL A 154 -4.46 13.95 -2.33
CA VAL A 154 -3.20 13.22 -2.40
C VAL A 154 -2.62 13.39 -3.80
N ASP A 155 -1.37 13.81 -3.87
CA ASP A 155 -0.61 13.84 -5.11
C ASP A 155 0.55 12.83 -5.07
N GLU A 156 1.58 13.00 -5.91
CA GLU A 156 2.72 12.08 -6.01
C GLU A 156 3.41 11.83 -4.65
N THR A 157 3.52 12.85 -3.81
CA THR A 157 4.36 12.75 -2.59
C THR A 157 3.76 13.37 -1.34
N SER A 158 2.67 14.13 -1.47
CA SER A 158 2.08 14.91 -0.39
C SER A 158 0.57 14.74 -0.26
N VAL A 159 0.09 15.04 0.94
CA VAL A 159 -1.33 15.23 1.23
C VAL A 159 -1.56 16.67 1.67
N TYR A 160 -2.63 17.29 1.20
CA TYR A 160 -3.10 18.60 1.64
C TYR A 160 -4.63 18.62 1.65
N SER A 161 -5.21 19.63 2.29
CA SER A 161 -6.65 19.80 2.35
C SER A 161 -7.10 21.09 1.69
N ILE A 162 -8.32 21.09 1.15
CA ILE A 162 -8.94 22.25 0.51
C ILE A 162 -10.20 22.63 1.29
N GLY A 163 -10.22 23.84 1.83
CA GLY A 163 -11.37 24.42 2.52
C GLY A 163 -12.43 25.03 1.60
N LYS A 164 -13.58 25.39 2.17
CA LYS A 164 -14.74 25.96 1.45
C LYS A 164 -14.42 27.24 0.67
N GLU A 165 -13.44 28.02 1.12
CA GLU A 165 -12.97 29.25 0.46
C GLU A 165 -11.76 29.02 -0.48
N ARG A 166 -11.47 27.78 -0.86
CA ARG A 166 -10.23 27.37 -1.55
C ARG A 166 -8.95 27.66 -0.75
N SER A 167 -9.06 27.89 0.56
CA SER A 167 -7.91 27.89 1.45
C SER A 167 -7.28 26.49 1.45
N MET A 168 -5.97 26.42 1.24
CA MET A 168 -5.22 25.16 1.21
C MET A 168 -4.40 25.02 2.48
N SER A 169 -4.39 23.84 3.08
CA SER A 169 -3.44 23.53 4.14
C SER A 169 -2.00 23.51 3.59
N PRO A 170 -0.99 23.56 4.47
CA PRO A 170 0.35 23.13 4.10
C PRO A 170 0.33 21.72 3.52
N ARG A 171 1.20 21.46 2.54
CA ARG A 171 1.43 20.13 2.00
C ARG A 171 2.26 19.31 3.00
N ILE A 172 1.73 18.16 3.39
CA ILE A 172 2.40 17.23 4.28
C ILE A 172 2.92 16.08 3.43
N SER A 173 4.24 15.94 3.34
CA SER A 173 4.85 14.81 2.63
C SER A 173 4.47 13.51 3.32
N TYR A 174 3.83 12.60 2.56
CA TYR A 174 3.62 11.21 3.00
C TYR A 174 4.79 10.32 2.61
N VAL A 175 5.69 10.87 1.81
CA VAL A 175 6.89 10.22 1.35
C VAL A 175 8.08 10.72 2.18
N MET A 176 8.96 9.82 2.64
CA MET A 176 10.10 10.19 3.49
C MET A 176 11.28 10.67 2.64
N THR A 177 11.90 11.80 2.96
CA THR A 177 13.16 12.21 2.33
C THR A 177 14.34 11.94 3.24
N GLY A 178 15.38 11.30 2.67
CA GLY A 178 16.73 11.33 3.24
C GLY A 178 17.46 12.57 2.74
N ASN A 179 17.59 13.59 3.60
CA ASN A 179 18.36 14.85 3.41
C ASN A 179 17.79 15.93 2.47
N ALA A 180 18.02 17.18 2.87
CA ALA A 180 17.40 18.41 2.33
C ALA A 180 18.07 18.99 1.07
N ARG A 181 18.75 18.19 0.25
CA ARG A 181 19.24 18.63 -1.07
C ARG A 181 19.05 17.51 -2.07
N GLU A 182 18.24 17.82 -3.07
CA GLU A 182 17.63 16.95 -4.08
C GLU A 182 16.32 16.30 -3.60
N VAL A 183 15.21 16.88 -4.05
CA VAL A 183 13.85 16.36 -3.90
C VAL A 183 13.76 15.09 -4.75
N THR A 184 14.13 13.96 -4.17
CA THR A 184 13.70 12.65 -4.63
C THR A 184 13.11 11.93 -3.43
N ASP A 185 11.80 12.15 -3.29
CA ASP A 185 10.97 11.72 -2.18
C ASP A 185 10.76 10.20 -2.27
N VAL A 186 11.27 9.43 -1.28
CA VAL A 186 10.84 8.19 -0.60
C VAL A 186 12.09 7.64 0.12
N ILE A 187 11.99 7.13 1.37
CA ILE A 187 13.02 6.19 1.87
C ILE A 187 12.75 4.88 1.13
N GLY A 188 13.17 4.88 -0.13
CA GLY A 188 13.08 3.77 -1.05
C GLY A 188 14.35 2.97 -0.90
N TYR A 189 14.20 1.67 -0.77
CA TYR A 189 15.32 0.75 -0.82
C TYR A 189 15.49 0.28 -2.26
N LYS A 190 16.72 -0.10 -2.61
CA LYS A 190 17.07 -0.48 -3.98
C LYS A 190 16.19 -1.65 -4.45
N GLU A 191 15.71 -1.57 -5.68
CA GLU A 191 14.99 -2.65 -6.33
C GLU A 191 15.96 -3.75 -6.76
N TYR A 192 15.53 -5.00 -6.61
CA TYR A 192 16.30 -6.18 -7.01
C TYR A 192 15.42 -7.16 -7.76
N SER A 193 16.06 -7.98 -8.57
CA SER A 193 15.40 -9.05 -9.30
C SER A 193 16.14 -10.37 -9.10
N TYR A 194 15.37 -11.45 -9.01
CA TYR A 194 15.88 -12.80 -9.09
C TYR A 194 15.30 -13.48 -10.32
N LYS A 195 16.17 -14.12 -11.10
CA LYS A 195 15.77 -14.97 -12.21
C LYS A 195 15.79 -16.41 -11.71
N LYS A 196 14.71 -17.14 -11.96
CA LYS A 196 14.60 -18.57 -11.65
C LYS A 196 15.75 -19.35 -12.30
N ALA A 197 16.20 -20.44 -11.69
CA ALA A 197 17.28 -21.30 -12.17
C ALA A 197 17.07 -21.80 -13.62
N ASP A 198 15.82 -22.08 -14.00
CA ASP A 198 15.46 -22.48 -15.38
C ASP A 198 15.39 -21.32 -16.38
N TYR A 199 15.65 -20.08 -15.94
CA TYR A 199 15.61 -18.84 -16.72
C TYR A 199 14.24 -18.52 -17.35
N THR A 200 13.14 -19.12 -16.88
CA THR A 200 11.81 -18.93 -17.47
C THR A 200 10.96 -17.87 -16.76
N LYS A 201 11.30 -17.54 -15.52
CA LYS A 201 10.58 -16.62 -14.63
C LYS A 201 11.54 -15.73 -13.86
N MET A 202 11.04 -14.58 -13.44
CA MET A 202 11.75 -13.60 -12.65
C MET A 202 10.79 -12.99 -11.63
N VAL A 203 11.26 -12.80 -10.41
CA VAL A 203 10.62 -11.97 -9.40
C VAL A 203 11.42 -10.67 -9.26
N ILE A 204 10.72 -9.56 -9.13
CA ILE A 204 11.30 -8.25 -8.86
C ILE A 204 10.69 -7.76 -7.56
N THR A 205 11.51 -7.20 -6.67
CA THR A 205 11.01 -6.63 -5.41
C THR A 205 11.77 -5.40 -4.99
N SER A 206 11.05 -4.46 -4.39
CA SER A 206 11.56 -3.29 -3.72
C SER A 206 10.72 -3.03 -2.47
N CYS A 207 11.24 -2.23 -1.56
CA CYS A 207 10.48 -1.85 -0.38
C CYS A 207 10.66 -0.37 -0.06
N SER A 208 9.74 0.18 0.73
CA SER A 208 9.76 1.59 1.13
C SER A 208 9.11 1.84 2.47
N LEU A 209 9.47 2.98 3.07
CA LEU A 209 8.78 3.52 4.25
C LEU A 209 7.98 4.76 3.85
N LEU A 210 6.68 4.72 4.16
CA LEU A 210 5.71 5.77 3.87
C LEU A 210 4.96 6.19 5.13
N ARG A 211 4.37 7.38 5.10
CA ARG A 211 3.42 7.89 6.09
C ARG A 211 2.02 7.66 5.56
N ASN A 212 1.14 7.12 6.37
CA ASN A 212 -0.29 7.18 6.16
C ASN A 212 -0.84 8.35 6.99
N VAL A 213 -0.97 9.52 6.36
CA VAL A 213 -1.44 10.78 6.93
C VAL A 213 -2.88 11.06 6.54
N VAL A 214 -3.68 11.51 7.51
CA VAL A 214 -5.01 12.09 7.26
C VAL A 214 -5.08 13.47 7.91
N LEU A 215 -5.54 14.47 7.16
CA LEU A 215 -5.78 15.82 7.69
C LEU A 215 -7.17 15.91 8.31
N THR A 216 -7.22 16.48 9.50
CA THR A 216 -8.44 16.69 10.29
C THR A 216 -8.99 18.10 10.18
N ASP A 217 -8.24 19.02 9.59
CA ASP A 217 -8.67 20.39 9.30
C ASP A 217 -7.94 21.00 8.08
N THR A 218 -8.27 22.26 7.79
CA THR A 218 -7.65 23.05 6.71
C THR A 218 -6.42 23.85 7.15
N GLN A 219 -6.03 23.75 8.42
CA GLN A 219 -4.84 24.41 8.99
C GLN A 219 -3.61 23.49 8.98
N GLY A 220 -3.79 22.20 8.73
CA GLY A 220 -2.71 21.21 8.69
C GLY A 220 -2.67 20.27 9.89
N THR A 221 -3.66 20.31 10.79
CA THR A 221 -3.76 19.30 11.84
C THR A 221 -3.99 17.94 11.20
N ASN A 222 -3.23 16.94 11.65
CA ASN A 222 -3.24 15.61 11.05
C ASN A 222 -3.04 14.52 12.09
N GLU A 223 -3.33 13.30 11.68
CA GLU A 223 -2.91 12.07 12.36
C GLU A 223 -2.18 11.19 11.34
N ALA A 224 -1.07 10.56 11.76
CA ALA A 224 -0.21 9.82 10.86
C ALA A 224 0.30 8.51 11.47
N CYS A 225 0.30 7.44 10.68
CA CYS A 225 0.97 6.17 10.98
C CYS A 225 2.14 5.96 10.02
N ILE A 226 3.18 5.22 10.43
CA ILE A 226 4.25 4.79 9.51
C ILE A 226 3.85 3.45 8.90
N GLN A 227 4.16 3.25 7.62
CA GLN A 227 3.89 2.01 6.90
C GLN A 227 5.15 1.51 6.19
N PHE A 228 5.37 0.20 6.26
CA PHE A 228 6.35 -0.52 5.47
C PHE A 228 5.65 -1.19 4.29
N HIS A 229 6.09 -0.86 3.08
CA HIS A 229 5.52 -1.37 1.83
C HIS A 229 6.55 -2.28 1.17
N ILE A 230 6.17 -3.51 0.83
CA ILE A 230 6.97 -4.46 0.04
C ILE A 230 6.25 -4.64 -1.30
N PHE A 231 6.85 -4.15 -2.37
CA PHE A 231 6.36 -4.31 -3.74
C PHE A 231 6.94 -5.58 -4.36
N VAL A 232 6.12 -6.37 -5.04
CA VAL A 232 6.52 -7.58 -5.76
C VAL A 232 5.91 -7.59 -7.16
N ASP A 233 6.74 -7.85 -8.17
CA ASP A 233 6.36 -7.98 -9.58
C ASP A 233 6.93 -9.26 -10.20
N GLY A 234 6.28 -9.72 -11.27
CA GLY A 234 6.61 -10.95 -11.99
C GLY A 234 6.88 -10.74 -13.48
N LYS A 235 8.01 -11.25 -13.97
CA LYS A 235 8.30 -11.34 -15.42
C LYS A 235 8.48 -12.78 -15.88
N ARG A 236 8.05 -13.05 -17.12
CA ARG A 236 8.26 -14.34 -17.81
C ARG A 236 9.14 -14.17 -19.04
N LYS A 237 9.93 -15.18 -19.35
CA LYS A 237 10.77 -15.19 -20.55
C LYS A 237 9.95 -15.63 -21.76
N LYS A 238 9.77 -14.74 -22.75
CA LYS A 238 9.21 -15.02 -24.08
C LYS A 238 9.99 -14.21 -25.12
N GLY A 239 11.19 -14.66 -25.46
CA GLY A 239 12.17 -13.85 -26.20
C GLY A 239 12.79 -12.77 -25.29
N SER A 240 12.06 -11.68 -25.08
CA SER A 240 12.36 -10.68 -24.04
C SER A 240 11.69 -11.04 -22.70
N TRP A 241 12.03 -10.32 -21.63
CA TRP A 241 11.33 -10.43 -20.34
C TRP A 241 10.03 -9.64 -20.44
N LYS A 242 8.91 -10.33 -20.27
CA LYS A 242 7.57 -9.77 -20.44
C LYS A 242 6.81 -9.82 -19.13
N HIS A 243 6.01 -8.79 -18.87
CA HIS A 243 5.10 -8.78 -17.73
C HIS A 243 4.05 -9.88 -17.88
N TYR A 244 3.59 -10.45 -16.76
CA TYR A 244 2.50 -11.41 -16.75
C TYR A 244 1.84 -11.49 -15.37
N SER A 245 0.52 -11.68 -15.37
CA SER A 245 -0.20 -11.87 -14.12
C SER A 245 0.14 -13.22 -13.48
N THR A 246 0.39 -13.22 -12.17
CA THR A 246 0.74 -14.38 -11.36
C THR A 246 0.31 -14.13 -9.91
N SER A 247 0.30 -15.18 -9.07
CA SER A 247 0.20 -14.98 -7.62
C SER A 247 1.51 -14.43 -7.04
N TYR A 248 1.42 -13.76 -5.91
CA TYR A 248 2.54 -13.12 -5.20
C TYR A 248 2.57 -13.55 -3.74
N ALA A 249 3.75 -13.63 -3.15
CA ALA A 249 3.88 -13.87 -1.73
C ALA A 249 5.13 -13.24 -1.12
N VAL A 250 5.08 -13.01 0.18
CA VAL A 250 6.25 -12.67 1.01
C VAL A 250 6.29 -13.56 2.25
N GLU A 251 7.49 -13.94 2.67
CA GLU A 251 7.70 -14.74 3.89
C GLU A 251 9.01 -14.36 4.58
N GLN A 252 9.21 -14.88 5.80
CA GLN A 252 10.44 -14.71 6.59
C GLN A 252 10.81 -13.23 6.80
N ILE A 253 9.82 -12.40 7.15
CA ILE A 253 10.03 -10.96 7.33
C ILE A 253 10.65 -10.73 8.70
N GLU A 254 11.87 -10.20 8.71
CA GLU A 254 12.59 -9.80 9.92
C GLU A 254 13.21 -8.40 9.70
N CYS A 255 12.65 -7.38 10.36
CA CYS A 255 13.05 -5.99 10.16
C CYS A 255 13.21 -5.26 11.49
N VAL A 256 14.16 -4.33 11.55
CA VAL A 256 14.32 -3.42 12.69
C VAL A 256 14.22 -1.99 12.21
N PHE A 257 13.16 -1.30 12.62
CA PHE A 257 12.90 0.10 12.29
C PHE A 257 13.23 1.00 13.48
N LYS A 258 13.92 2.11 13.23
CA LYS A 258 14.32 3.07 14.27
C LYS A 258 13.32 4.23 14.36
N ASN A 259 13.15 4.76 15.57
CA ASN A 259 12.29 5.92 15.86
C ASN A 259 10.82 5.76 15.44
N ILE A 260 10.26 4.58 15.67
CA ILE A 260 8.84 4.32 15.45
C ILE A 260 8.06 4.71 16.71
N PRO A 261 6.89 5.35 16.59
CA PRO A 261 6.01 5.62 17.73
C PRO A 261 5.56 4.34 18.43
N LEU A 262 5.91 4.21 19.72
CA LEU A 262 5.55 3.04 20.53
C LEU A 262 4.42 3.32 21.51
N THR A 263 4.32 4.57 22.00
CA THR A 263 3.24 4.99 22.89
C THR A 263 2.79 6.42 22.60
N VAL A 264 1.51 6.69 22.89
CA VAL A 264 0.84 7.98 22.72
C VAL A 264 0.16 8.40 24.02
N ASN A 265 -0.10 9.70 24.17
CA ASN A 265 -0.95 10.23 25.23
C ASN A 265 -2.44 10.04 24.88
N GLU A 266 -3.35 10.34 25.82
CA GLU A 266 -4.80 10.22 25.60
C GLU A 266 -5.32 11.07 24.43
N ASP A 267 -4.63 12.17 24.10
CA ASP A 267 -4.95 13.07 22.98
C ASP A 267 -4.29 12.67 21.65
N GLN A 268 -3.73 11.46 21.57
CA GLN A 268 -2.96 10.90 20.47
C GLN A 268 -1.64 11.61 20.15
N THR A 269 -1.17 12.54 20.99
CA THR A 269 0.17 13.12 20.82
C THR A 269 1.27 12.12 21.19
N LEU A 270 2.44 12.29 20.58
CA LEU A 270 3.58 11.40 20.77
C LEU A 270 4.04 11.39 22.24
N LYS A 271 4.12 10.20 22.84
CA LYS A 271 4.70 10.02 24.19
C LYS A 271 6.10 9.43 24.14
N SER A 272 6.31 8.39 23.33
CA SER A 272 7.64 7.80 23.15
C SER A 272 7.84 7.21 21.74
N ILE A 273 9.10 7.23 21.32
CA ILE A 273 9.60 6.51 20.14
C ILE A 273 10.61 5.45 20.59
N GLY A 274 10.82 4.44 19.77
CA GLY A 274 11.88 3.47 19.97
C GLY A 274 12.10 2.62 18.74
N ASP A 275 12.84 1.54 18.93
CA ASP A 275 13.06 0.53 17.92
C ASP A 275 11.81 -0.36 17.82
N PHE A 276 11.40 -0.66 16.61
CA PHE A 276 10.27 -1.52 16.31
C PHE A 276 10.76 -2.71 15.50
N GLU A 277 10.62 -3.89 16.10
CA GLU A 277 10.93 -5.17 15.47
C GLU A 277 9.66 -5.68 14.78
N LEU A 278 9.73 -5.86 13.46
CA LEU A 278 8.71 -6.55 12.69
C LEU A 278 9.24 -7.95 12.40
N SER A 279 8.70 -8.95 13.11
CA SER A 279 8.95 -10.37 12.88
C SER A 279 7.65 -11.02 12.41
N HIS A 280 7.65 -11.50 11.17
CA HIS A 280 6.53 -12.21 10.55
C HIS A 280 7.09 -13.38 9.73
N PRO A 281 7.29 -14.56 10.37
CA PRO A 281 7.86 -15.72 9.71
C PRO A 281 6.87 -16.43 8.77
N GLY A 282 5.58 -16.10 8.87
CA GLY A 282 4.52 -16.68 8.06
C GLY A 282 4.57 -16.25 6.60
N LEU A 283 3.82 -16.98 5.78
CA LEU A 283 3.59 -16.67 4.37
C LEU A 283 2.38 -15.75 4.25
N ASP A 284 2.56 -14.56 3.69
CA ASP A 284 1.47 -13.70 3.23
C ASP A 284 1.35 -13.84 1.72
N GLU A 285 0.16 -14.24 1.26
CA GLU A 285 -0.12 -14.51 -0.16
C GLU A 285 -1.12 -13.51 -0.72
N ALA A 286 -0.96 -13.21 -2.00
CA ALA A 286 -1.93 -12.51 -2.82
C ALA A 286 -2.28 -13.35 -4.05
N ASP A 287 -3.56 -13.27 -4.44
CA ASP A 287 -4.10 -13.92 -5.62
C ASP A 287 -3.42 -13.46 -6.92
N VAL A 288 -3.81 -14.06 -8.05
CA VAL A 288 -3.31 -13.69 -9.37
C VAL A 288 -3.65 -12.23 -9.67
N SER A 289 -2.61 -11.41 -9.80
CA SER A 289 -2.69 -10.01 -10.22
C SER A 289 -1.49 -9.66 -11.10
N ASP A 290 -1.45 -8.43 -11.60
CA ASP A 290 -0.32 -7.93 -12.39
C ASP A 290 0.89 -7.66 -11.50
N ASN A 291 0.71 -7.04 -10.33
CA ASN A 291 1.72 -6.93 -9.27
C ASN A 291 1.02 -6.87 -7.91
N HIS A 292 1.79 -6.88 -6.81
CA HIS A 292 1.21 -6.68 -5.49
C HIS A 292 2.12 -5.88 -4.55
N THR A 293 1.52 -5.12 -3.65
CA THR A 293 2.23 -4.41 -2.57
C THR A 293 1.69 -4.85 -1.23
N PHE A 294 2.49 -5.59 -0.47
CA PHE A 294 2.20 -5.95 0.91
C PHE A 294 2.50 -4.76 1.82
N VAL A 295 1.57 -4.41 2.71
CA VAL A 295 1.69 -3.20 3.56
C VAL A 295 1.54 -3.58 5.03
N TYR A 296 2.47 -3.09 5.85
CA TYR A 296 2.51 -3.31 7.29
C TYR A 296 2.52 -1.97 8.01
N ASN A 297 1.58 -1.74 8.92
CA ASN A 297 1.64 -0.58 9.81
C ASN A 297 2.74 -0.79 10.86
N LEU A 298 3.57 0.23 11.05
CA LEU A 298 4.63 0.26 12.04
C LEU A 298 4.23 1.16 13.21
N GLY A 299 4.13 0.56 14.41
CA GLY A 299 3.80 1.29 15.63
C GLY A 299 2.37 1.84 15.65
N LEU A 300 2.20 3.00 16.28
CA LEU A 300 0.90 3.65 16.48
C LEU A 300 0.72 4.87 15.57
N SER A 301 -0.55 5.21 15.28
CA SER A 301 -0.90 6.51 14.71
C SER A 301 -0.68 7.62 15.72
N VAL A 302 -0.19 8.77 15.26
CA VAL A 302 0.20 9.91 16.11
C VAL A 302 -0.34 11.20 15.52
N ARG A 303 -0.94 12.02 16.39
CA ARG A 303 -1.39 13.36 16.04
C ARG A 303 -0.21 14.29 15.80
N ASN A 304 -0.23 15.00 14.67
CA ASN A 304 0.78 15.98 14.26
C ASN A 304 2.21 15.43 14.35
N TYR A 305 2.44 14.22 13.82
CA TYR A 305 3.74 13.57 13.88
C TYR A 305 4.78 14.28 13.01
N THR A 306 5.73 14.96 13.65
CA THR A 306 6.76 15.77 12.97
C THR A 306 8.14 15.14 12.93
N LYS A 307 8.38 14.06 13.68
CA LYS A 307 9.71 13.44 13.73
C LYS A 307 10.06 12.82 12.38
N PRO A 308 11.29 13.01 11.86
CA PRO A 308 11.70 12.37 10.62
C PRO A 308 11.72 10.86 10.80
N VAL A 309 11.25 10.12 9.80
CA VAL A 309 11.45 8.67 9.74
C VAL A 309 12.91 8.43 9.35
N GLN A 310 13.54 7.45 9.98
CA GLN A 310 14.91 7.04 9.65
C GLN A 310 14.90 5.80 8.78
N HIS A 311 16.01 5.55 8.08
CA HIS A 311 16.24 4.25 7.48
C HIS A 311 16.15 3.16 8.56
N ALA A 312 15.52 2.04 8.23
CA ALA A 312 15.61 0.81 9.00
C ALA A 312 17.08 0.46 9.32
N ALA A 313 17.32 -0.15 10.48
CA ALA A 313 18.62 -0.73 10.76
C ALA A 313 18.86 -1.98 9.92
N CYS A 314 17.83 -2.81 9.76
CA CYS A 314 17.85 -3.95 8.84
C CYS A 314 16.47 -4.29 8.29
N ILE A 315 16.46 -4.91 7.11
CA ILE A 315 15.27 -5.41 6.42
C ILE A 315 15.65 -6.76 5.80
N HIS A 316 14.90 -7.79 6.17
CA HIS A 316 15.04 -9.14 5.63
C HIS A 316 13.66 -9.67 5.27
N TYR A 317 13.48 -10.18 4.05
CA TYR A 317 12.27 -10.90 3.63
C TYR A 317 12.55 -11.72 2.37
N LYS A 318 11.71 -12.71 2.09
CA LYS A 318 11.70 -13.45 0.83
C LYS A 318 10.52 -12.99 0.00
N ALA A 319 10.74 -12.65 -1.26
CA ALA A 319 9.69 -12.32 -2.22
C ALA A 319 9.54 -13.44 -3.25
N ILE A 320 8.30 -13.84 -3.53
CA ILE A 320 8.00 -15.00 -4.37
C ILE A 320 6.87 -14.61 -5.35
N THR A 321 6.96 -15.12 -6.57
CA THR A 321 5.82 -15.22 -7.49
C THR A 321 5.42 -16.68 -7.67
N GLY A 322 4.18 -16.93 -8.07
CA GLY A 322 3.71 -18.28 -8.46
C GLY A 322 4.62 -18.97 -9.49
N GLY A 323 5.28 -18.20 -10.37
CA GLY A 323 6.24 -18.74 -11.33
C GLY A 323 7.64 -19.03 -10.78
N THR A 324 8.07 -18.37 -9.71
CA THR A 324 9.40 -18.54 -9.10
C THR A 324 9.41 -19.46 -7.88
N ASN A 325 8.26 -19.76 -7.28
CA ASN A 325 8.10 -20.72 -6.18
C ASN A 325 8.74 -22.09 -6.54
N PRO A 326 9.53 -22.74 -5.64
CA PRO A 326 9.88 -22.36 -4.26
C PRO A 326 11.15 -21.52 -4.08
N GLU A 327 11.78 -21.10 -5.18
CA GLU A 327 12.94 -20.21 -5.18
C GLU A 327 12.51 -18.80 -4.74
N GLY A 328 12.57 -17.78 -5.60
CA GLY A 328 12.21 -16.40 -5.25
C GLY A 328 13.45 -15.56 -4.94
N LEU A 329 13.28 -14.44 -4.25
CA LEU A 329 14.34 -13.46 -3.98
C LEU A 329 14.46 -13.21 -2.48
N GLY A 330 15.62 -13.55 -1.90
CA GLY A 330 15.97 -13.14 -0.54
C GLY A 330 16.47 -11.70 -0.52
N TYR A 331 15.67 -10.78 0.03
CA TYR A 331 16.02 -9.39 0.17
C TYR A 331 16.71 -9.16 1.51
N ASN A 332 17.98 -8.74 1.50
CA ASN A 332 18.71 -8.43 2.73
C ASN A 332 19.36 -7.05 2.67
N TYR A 333 19.02 -6.22 3.66
CA TYR A 333 19.57 -4.90 3.86
C TYR A 333 19.94 -4.71 5.32
N ALA A 334 21.10 -4.11 5.59
CA ALA A 334 21.47 -3.65 6.91
C ALA A 334 22.43 -2.46 6.85
N ASN A 335 22.09 -1.37 7.54
CA ASN A 335 22.93 -0.18 7.71
C ASN A 335 23.58 0.32 6.40
N GLY A 336 22.78 0.46 5.34
CA GLY A 336 23.25 0.92 4.02
C GLY A 336 23.94 -0.14 3.16
N LYS A 337 24.14 -1.35 3.67
CA LYS A 337 24.71 -2.48 2.94
C LYS A 337 23.60 -3.42 2.50
N TYR A 338 23.82 -4.04 1.35
CA TYR A 338 22.91 -4.98 0.73
C TYR A 338 23.59 -6.35 0.63
N GLY A 339 22.90 -7.39 1.09
CA GLY A 339 23.33 -8.78 1.03
C GLY A 339 22.51 -9.49 -0.04
N MET A 340 23.09 -9.69 -1.21
CA MET A 340 22.32 -10.18 -2.35
C MET A 340 22.70 -11.60 -2.73
N ASP A 341 21.69 -12.36 -3.14
CA ASP A 341 21.83 -13.52 -4.01
C ASP A 341 21.66 -13.02 -5.46
N GLU A 342 22.59 -12.17 -5.91
CA GLU A 342 22.41 -11.29 -7.07
C GLU A 342 22.50 -12.02 -8.42
N ASP A 343 22.87 -13.30 -8.45
CA ASP A 343 23.08 -14.04 -9.69
C ASP A 343 23.00 -15.54 -9.46
N HIS A 344 21.83 -16.16 -9.70
CA HIS A 344 21.61 -17.56 -10.11
C HIS A 344 22.35 -18.69 -9.38
N ASN A 345 23.13 -18.39 -8.35
CA ASN A 345 24.05 -19.33 -7.74
C ASN A 345 23.30 -19.99 -6.61
N ALA A 346 22.35 -20.85 -6.99
CA ALA A 346 21.82 -21.88 -6.13
C ALA A 346 23.00 -22.48 -5.32
N GLY A 347 23.06 -22.15 -4.02
CA GLY A 347 24.10 -22.61 -3.10
C GLY A 347 25.15 -21.59 -2.64
N ASN A 348 25.22 -20.38 -3.18
CA ASN A 348 26.05 -19.31 -2.60
C ASN A 348 25.21 -18.42 -1.67
N CYS A 349 25.52 -18.46 -0.37
CA CYS A 349 24.86 -17.58 0.59
C CYS A 349 25.10 -16.13 0.21
N ALA A 350 24.03 -15.34 0.13
CA ALA A 350 24.12 -13.88 0.17
C ALA A 350 25.06 -13.48 1.31
N LYS A 351 26.01 -12.58 1.03
CA LYS A 351 26.96 -12.11 2.05
C LYS A 351 26.17 -11.63 3.27
N LYS A 352 26.44 -12.20 4.45
CA LYS A 352 25.82 -11.74 5.70
C LYS A 352 26.09 -10.25 5.87
N VAL A 353 25.01 -9.46 5.91
CA VAL A 353 25.08 -8.00 6.04
C VAL A 353 24.57 -7.50 7.38
N CYS A 354 23.76 -8.30 8.06
CA CYS A 354 23.17 -7.98 9.35
C CYS A 354 23.85 -8.78 10.46
N ASP A 355 24.14 -8.11 11.58
CA ASP A 355 24.67 -8.76 12.77
C ASP A 355 23.55 -9.26 13.69
N GLU A 356 22.34 -8.69 13.57
CA GLU A 356 21.17 -8.99 14.42
C GLU A 356 20.35 -10.17 13.88
N HIS A 357 20.16 -10.25 12.56
CA HIS A 357 19.37 -11.28 11.89
C HIS A 357 20.19 -12.06 10.87
N ASP A 358 19.79 -13.30 10.61
CA ASP A 358 20.33 -14.06 9.49
C ASP A 358 19.76 -13.57 8.16
N ASN A 359 20.52 -13.77 7.10
CA ASN A 359 20.04 -13.43 5.77
C ASN A 359 18.92 -14.40 5.36
N VAL A 360 17.93 -13.86 4.66
CA VAL A 360 16.92 -14.65 3.97
C VAL A 360 17.50 -15.17 2.65
N HIS A 361 17.18 -16.43 2.35
CA HIS A 361 17.70 -17.16 1.20
C HIS A 361 16.64 -17.33 0.11
N SER A 362 17.06 -17.24 -1.14
CA SER A 362 16.24 -17.41 -2.33
C SER A 362 16.05 -18.87 -2.77
N GLY A 363 16.64 -19.85 -2.07
CA GLY A 363 16.46 -21.27 -2.36
C GLY A 363 16.69 -22.17 -1.15
N GLU A 364 16.01 -23.32 -1.15
CA GLU A 364 16.27 -24.50 -0.31
C GLU A 364 16.75 -25.67 -1.18
#